data_AF-A0A530AEB2-F1
#
_entry.id   AF-A0A530AEB2-F1
#
_cell.length_a   1.000
_cell.length_b   1.000
_cell.length_c   1.000
_cell.angle_alpha   90.00
_cell.angle_beta   90.00
_cell.angle_gamma   90.00
#
_symmetry.space_group_name_H-M   'P 1'
#
loop_
_entity.id
_entity.type
_entity.pdbx_description
1 polymer ?
#
loop_
_entity_poly.entity_id
_entity_poly.type
_entity_poly.pdbx_seq_one_letter_code
_entity_poly.pdbx_strand_id
1 'polypeptide(L)'
;MLGGVLDGMRRAKEKYGVVCKLIPAHSRELGPERGEQFLDMVLAERVPDVIGIGLDYNEAPFPPAPYARMYERARSEGLNVTAHAGESGPAENVADSIDLLGVRRIDHGYHVVDDPALVERCKEAGIVFTCCPSTTLA
;
A
#
# COMPACT_ATOMS: atom_id res chain seq x y z
N MET A 1 -1.01 18.91 -5.74
CA MET A 1 -1.58 17.58 -6.06
C MET A 1 -2.85 17.29 -5.26
N LEU A 2 -2.87 17.48 -3.94
CA LEU A 2 -3.91 16.92 -3.05
C LEU A 2 -5.11 17.84 -2.75
N GLY A 3 -5.06 19.12 -3.10
CA GLY A 3 -6.03 20.13 -2.65
C GLY A 3 -7.50 19.79 -2.91
N GLY A 4 -7.83 19.28 -4.10
CA GLY A 4 -9.21 18.89 -4.43
C GLY A 4 -9.71 17.68 -3.64
N VAL A 5 -8.84 16.70 -3.37
CA VAL A 5 -9.17 15.52 -2.56
C VAL A 5 -9.43 15.93 -1.12
N LEU A 6 -8.56 16.79 -0.56
CA LEU A 6 -8.69 17.29 0.82
C LEU A 6 -9.97 18.13 1.01
N ASP A 7 -10.34 18.96 0.02
CA ASP A 7 -11.62 19.69 0.05
C ASP A 7 -12.82 18.73 0.07
N GLY A 8 -12.78 17.68 -0.76
CA GLY A 8 -13.80 16.63 -0.78
C GLY A 8 -13.94 15.92 0.57
N MET A 9 -12.82 15.54 1.19
CA MET A 9 -12.79 14.91 2.52
C MET A 9 -13.39 15.82 3.59
N ARG A 10 -13.05 17.12 3.58
CA ARG A 10 -13.62 18.11 4.51
C ARG A 10 -15.14 18.22 4.34
N ARG A 11 -15.61 18.39 3.10
CA ARG A 11 -17.05 18.51 2.80
C ARG A 11 -17.83 17.25 3.19
N ALA A 12 -17.23 16.06 3.00
CA ALA A 12 -17.84 14.80 3.43
C ALA A 12 -18.01 14.72 4.95
N LYS A 13 -17.00 15.18 5.71
CA LYS A 13 -17.08 15.28 7.17
C LYS A 13 -18.14 16.28 7.63
N GLU A 14 -18.17 17.48 7.06
CA GLU A 14 -19.13 18.53 7.42
C GLU A 14 -20.57 18.13 7.12
N LYS A 15 -20.81 17.52 5.95
CA LYS A 15 -22.16 17.20 5.49
C LYS A 15 -22.69 15.86 6.03
N TYR A 16 -21.82 14.88 6.20
CA TYR A 16 -22.23 13.49 6.49
C TYR A 16 -21.58 12.91 7.75
N GLY A 17 -20.67 13.62 8.42
CA GLY A 17 -19.94 13.11 9.59
C GLY A 17 -18.90 12.04 9.26
N VAL A 18 -18.64 11.75 7.98
CA VAL A 18 -17.67 10.73 7.55
C VAL A 18 -16.25 11.24 7.74
N VAL A 19 -15.43 10.50 8.48
CA VAL A 19 -14.01 10.80 8.68
C VAL A 19 -13.19 10.02 7.66
N CYS A 20 -12.42 10.74 6.84
CA CYS A 20 -11.57 10.14 5.82
C CYS A 20 -10.09 10.27 6.18
N LYS A 21 -9.28 9.34 5.70
CA LYS A 21 -7.81 9.42 5.65
C LYS A 21 -7.35 9.16 4.23
N LEU A 22 -6.16 9.65 3.89
CA LEU A 22 -5.59 9.58 2.55
C LEU A 22 -4.30 8.76 2.57
N ILE A 23 -4.23 7.81 1.64
CA ILE A 23 -3.06 6.99 1.33
C ILE A 23 -2.82 7.16 -0.17
N PRO A 24 -1.99 8.12 -0.61
CA PRO A 24 -1.56 8.18 -2.00
C PRO A 24 -0.83 6.89 -2.36
N ALA A 25 -1.04 6.35 -3.55
CA ALA A 25 -0.41 5.11 -3.99
C ALA A 25 0.44 5.35 -5.24
N HIS A 26 1.58 4.67 -5.30
CA HIS A 26 2.45 4.67 -6.48
C HIS A 26 2.07 3.55 -7.43
N SER A 27 2.02 3.87 -8.72
CA SER A 27 1.86 2.86 -9.77
C SER A 27 3.19 2.14 -10.00
N ARG A 28 3.23 0.84 -9.69
CA ARG A 28 4.43 0.02 -9.87
C ARG A 28 4.89 -0.15 -11.32
N GLU A 29 4.06 0.22 -12.29
CA GLU A 29 4.41 0.20 -13.71
C GLU A 29 5.36 1.35 -14.09
N LEU A 30 5.41 2.41 -13.26
CA LEU A 30 6.25 3.59 -13.50
C LEU A 30 7.69 3.43 -12.97
N GLY A 31 7.98 2.32 -12.28
CA GLY A 31 9.31 2.00 -11.76
C GLY A 31 9.66 2.72 -10.45
N PRO A 32 10.76 2.27 -9.79
CA PRO A 32 11.16 2.76 -8.47
C PRO A 32 11.67 4.20 -8.47
N GLU A 33 12.29 4.66 -9.56
CA GLU A 33 12.76 6.05 -9.69
C GLU A 33 11.59 7.05 -9.66
N ARG A 34 10.49 6.73 -10.35
CA ARG A 34 9.25 7.50 -10.27
C ARG A 34 8.59 7.36 -8.91
N GLY A 35 8.77 6.24 -8.23
CA GLY A 35 8.33 6.04 -6.84
C GLY A 35 8.98 7.02 -5.87
N GLU A 36 10.29 7.24 -5.97
CA GLU A 36 10.99 8.23 -5.15
C GLU A 36 10.48 9.66 -5.42
N GLN A 37 10.27 10.02 -6.69
CA GLN A 37 9.67 11.31 -7.07
C GLN A 37 8.22 11.45 -6.54
N PHE A 38 7.46 10.36 -6.58
CA PHE A 38 6.12 10.29 -6.00
C PHE A 38 6.17 10.55 -4.49
N LEU A 39 7.10 9.91 -3.78
CA LEU A 39 7.28 10.12 -2.34
C LEU A 39 7.67 11.57 -2.04
N ASP A 40 8.55 12.19 -2.82
CA ASP A 40 8.89 13.62 -2.69
C ASP A 40 7.64 14.51 -2.77
N MET A 41 6.76 14.25 -3.75
CA MET A 41 5.50 15.00 -3.90
C MET A 41 4.54 14.78 -2.72
N VAL A 42 4.43 13.55 -2.22
CA VAL A 42 3.59 13.22 -1.04
C VAL A 42 4.08 13.95 0.20
N LEU A 43 5.40 13.97 0.43
CA LEU A 43 6.00 14.62 1.59
C LEU A 43 5.88 16.14 1.52
N ALA A 44 6.08 16.73 0.33
CA ALA A 44 5.97 18.17 0.12
C ALA A 44 4.56 18.72 0.43
N GLU A 45 3.52 17.92 0.23
CA GLU A 45 2.12 18.30 0.48
C GLU A 45 1.50 17.60 1.71
N ARG A 46 2.33 17.00 2.58
CA ARG A 46 1.83 16.18 3.69
C ARG A 46 1.05 17.03 4.70
N VAL A 47 -0.19 16.59 4.96
CA VAL A 47 -1.07 17.09 6.02
C VAL A 47 -1.45 15.94 6.97
N PRO A 48 -2.02 16.18 8.16
CA PRO A 48 -2.35 15.12 9.13
C PRO A 48 -3.30 14.01 8.63
N ASP A 49 -4.05 14.28 7.56
CA ASP A 49 -4.93 13.28 6.94
C ASP A 49 -4.21 12.40 5.91
N VAL A 50 -3.00 12.75 5.48
CA VAL A 50 -2.10 11.90 4.69
C VAL A 50 -1.31 11.01 5.63
N ILE A 51 -1.79 9.77 5.80
CA ILE A 51 -1.31 8.87 6.86
C ILE A 51 -0.30 7.83 6.39
N GLY A 52 -0.16 7.63 5.08
CA GLY A 52 0.68 6.58 4.54
C GLY A 52 0.79 6.59 3.03
N ILE A 53 1.48 5.59 2.49
CA ILE A 53 1.56 5.32 1.05
C ILE A 53 1.18 3.87 0.71
N GLY A 54 0.76 3.65 -0.54
CA GLY A 54 0.49 2.34 -1.12
C GLY A 54 1.29 2.07 -2.41
N LEU A 55 1.20 0.83 -2.89
CA LEU A 55 1.77 0.38 -4.18
C LEU A 55 0.75 -0.55 -4.83
N ASP A 56 0.26 -0.16 -6.01
CA ASP A 56 -0.81 -0.82 -6.76
C ASP A 56 -0.45 -0.92 -8.25
N TYR A 57 -1.44 -1.23 -9.11
CA TYR A 57 -1.32 -1.63 -10.52
C TYR A 57 -0.77 -3.05 -10.73
N ASN A 58 -0.47 -3.43 -11.98
CA ASN A 58 -0.18 -4.80 -12.36
C ASN A 58 0.99 -5.39 -11.57
N GLU A 59 0.72 -6.40 -10.74
CA GLU A 59 1.71 -6.94 -9.81
C GLU A 59 2.67 -7.93 -10.49
N ALA A 60 2.18 -8.81 -11.36
CA ALA A 60 2.95 -9.96 -11.85
C ALA A 60 4.30 -9.59 -12.53
N PRO A 61 4.39 -8.57 -13.39
CA PRO A 61 5.67 -8.16 -13.98
C PRO A 61 6.48 -7.19 -13.12
N PHE A 62 5.92 -6.72 -12.01
CA PHE A 62 6.49 -5.64 -11.20
C PHE A 62 6.48 -6.04 -9.72
N PRO A 63 7.44 -6.88 -9.27
CA PRO A 63 7.51 -7.34 -7.89
C PRO A 63 7.76 -6.17 -6.91
N PRO A 64 7.50 -6.36 -5.61
CA PRO A 64 7.67 -5.31 -4.61
C PRO A 64 9.13 -4.93 -4.33
N ALA A 65 10.08 -5.87 -4.43
CA ALA A 65 11.47 -5.68 -3.99
C ALA A 65 12.18 -4.40 -4.50
N PRO A 66 12.04 -3.97 -5.77
CA PRO A 66 12.66 -2.73 -6.26
C PRO A 66 12.21 -1.45 -5.53
N TYR A 67 11.08 -1.49 -4.80
CA TYR A 67 10.50 -0.36 -4.08
C TYR A 67 10.96 -0.27 -2.61
N ALA A 68 11.82 -1.18 -2.14
CA ALA A 68 12.24 -1.24 -0.73
C ALA A 68 12.81 0.08 -0.21
N ARG A 69 13.64 0.78 -0.99
CA ARG A 69 14.22 2.06 -0.61
C ARG A 69 13.17 3.16 -0.41
N MET A 70 12.21 3.27 -1.33
CA MET A 70 11.10 4.22 -1.21
C MET A 70 10.29 3.95 0.06
N TYR A 71 10.00 2.68 0.34
CA TYR A 71 9.23 2.28 1.51
C TYR A 71 9.97 2.49 2.82
N GLU A 72 11.27 2.18 2.87
CA GLU A 72 12.12 2.48 4.03
C GLU A 72 12.10 3.98 4.34
N ARG A 73 12.26 4.82 3.31
CA ARG A 73 12.24 6.26 3.45
C ARG A 73 10.87 6.77 3.90
N ALA A 74 9.78 6.25 3.36
CA ALA A 74 8.43 6.60 3.79
C ALA A 74 8.21 6.29 5.29
N ARG A 75 8.65 5.11 5.75
CA ARG A 75 8.58 4.74 7.17
C ARG A 75 9.46 5.65 8.05
N SER A 76 10.67 6.01 7.62
CA SER A 76 11.54 6.91 8.39
C SER A 76 10.97 8.33 8.54
N GLU A 77 10.18 8.77 7.56
CA GLU A 77 9.41 10.01 7.63
C GLU A 77 8.13 9.87 8.47
N GLY A 78 7.86 8.69 9.03
CA GLY A 78 6.70 8.41 9.89
C GLY A 78 5.39 8.24 9.12
N LEU A 79 5.44 7.85 7.84
CA LEU A 79 4.27 7.40 7.09
C LEU A 79 4.00 5.92 7.37
N ASN A 80 2.72 5.54 7.44
CA ASN A 80 2.34 4.14 7.38
C ASN A 80 2.54 3.61 5.95
N VAL A 81 2.66 2.29 5.81
CA VAL A 81 2.87 1.64 4.52
C VAL A 81 1.94 0.43 4.35
N THR A 82 1.40 0.29 3.14
CA THR A 82 0.56 -0.83 2.68
C THR A 82 1.00 -1.19 1.25
N ALA A 83 0.64 -2.36 0.74
CA ALA A 83 0.90 -2.74 -0.65
C ALA A 83 -0.12 -3.75 -1.14
N HIS A 84 -0.52 -3.64 -2.42
CA HIS A 84 -1.15 -4.76 -3.11
C HIS A 84 -0.09 -5.83 -3.34
N ALA A 85 -0.36 -7.05 -2.86
CA ALA A 85 0.54 -8.18 -3.02
C ALA A 85 -0.23 -9.49 -2.97
N GLY A 86 0.24 -10.51 -3.69
CA GLY A 86 -0.42 -11.80 -3.77
C GLY A 86 -1.81 -11.74 -4.39
N GLU A 87 -2.11 -10.70 -5.19
CA GLU A 87 -3.35 -10.60 -5.96
C GLU A 87 -3.19 -11.29 -7.31
N SER A 88 -2.23 -10.83 -8.11
CA SER A 88 -1.86 -11.44 -9.40
C SER A 88 -0.42 -11.97 -9.41
N GLY A 89 0.35 -11.66 -8.36
CA GLY A 89 1.67 -12.23 -8.11
C GLY A 89 1.63 -13.39 -7.11
N PRO A 90 2.78 -14.09 -6.94
CA PRO A 90 2.89 -15.26 -6.07
C PRO A 90 2.86 -14.90 -4.57
N ALA A 91 2.75 -15.91 -3.71
CA ALA A 91 2.89 -15.78 -2.25
C ALA A 91 4.19 -15.05 -1.83
N GLU A 92 5.27 -15.23 -2.58
CA GLU A 92 6.57 -14.57 -2.36
C GLU A 92 6.43 -13.04 -2.36
N ASN A 93 5.55 -12.46 -3.19
CA ASN A 93 5.33 -11.02 -3.17
C ASN A 93 4.68 -10.55 -1.86
N VAL A 94 3.88 -11.39 -1.19
CA VAL A 94 3.34 -11.10 0.14
C VAL A 94 4.48 -11.09 1.16
N ALA A 95 5.35 -12.10 1.13
CA ALA A 95 6.52 -12.18 2.01
C ALA A 95 7.46 -10.98 1.81
N ASP A 96 7.83 -10.66 0.56
CA ASP A 96 8.68 -9.52 0.23
C ASP A 96 8.07 -8.18 0.63
N SER A 97 6.74 -8.04 0.50
CA SER A 97 6.06 -6.82 0.96
C SER A 97 6.16 -6.67 2.49
N ILE A 98 6.08 -7.76 3.24
CA ILE A 98 6.26 -7.74 4.69
C ILE A 98 7.73 -7.44 5.05
N ASP A 99 8.67 -8.12 4.40
CA ASP A 99 10.08 -8.12 4.79
C ASP A 99 10.88 -6.93 4.25
N LEU A 100 10.69 -6.61 2.98
CA LEU A 100 11.43 -5.56 2.30
C LEU A 100 10.69 -4.21 2.40
N LEU A 101 9.37 -4.24 2.19
CA LEU A 101 8.54 -3.03 2.24
C LEU A 101 8.05 -2.70 3.66
N GLY A 102 8.25 -3.61 4.63
CA GLY A 102 7.93 -3.37 6.04
C GLY A 102 6.44 -3.14 6.31
N VAL A 103 5.55 -3.67 5.45
CA VAL A 103 4.11 -3.47 5.61
C VAL A 103 3.55 -4.34 6.72
N ARG A 104 2.56 -3.81 7.45
CA ARG A 104 1.79 -4.53 8.48
C ARG A 104 0.34 -4.79 8.08
N ARG A 105 -0.02 -4.34 6.88
CA ARG A 105 -1.27 -4.63 6.19
C ARG A 105 -0.94 -4.93 4.73
N ILE A 106 -1.52 -6.00 4.22
CA ILE A 106 -1.48 -6.39 2.81
C ILE A 106 -2.85 -6.10 2.21
N ASP A 107 -2.85 -5.53 1.02
CA ASP A 107 -4.06 -5.39 0.22
C ASP A 107 -4.18 -6.59 -0.71
N HIS A 108 -5.32 -7.29 -0.67
CA HIS A 108 -5.56 -8.63 -1.21
C HIS A 108 -4.85 -9.77 -0.47
N GLY A 109 -3.68 -10.20 -0.93
CA GLY A 109 -2.94 -11.33 -0.37
C GLY A 109 -3.55 -12.70 -0.64
N TYR A 110 -4.35 -12.88 -1.69
CA TYR A 110 -5.05 -14.14 -1.95
C TYR A 110 -4.11 -15.34 -2.10
N HIS A 111 -3.01 -15.16 -2.82
CA HIS A 111 -1.99 -16.20 -3.02
C HIS A 111 -1.14 -16.49 -1.77
N VAL A 112 -1.38 -15.83 -0.62
CA VAL A 112 -0.72 -16.20 0.64
C VAL A 112 -1.00 -17.66 1.03
N VAL A 113 -2.18 -18.18 0.66
CA VAL A 113 -2.61 -19.54 1.00
C VAL A 113 -1.85 -20.63 0.24
N ASP A 114 -1.13 -20.26 -0.81
CA ASP A 114 -0.27 -21.18 -1.56
C ASP A 114 1.00 -21.54 -0.77
N ASP A 115 1.31 -20.79 0.29
CA ASP A 115 2.39 -21.08 1.25
C ASP A 115 1.85 -21.18 2.70
N PRO A 116 1.56 -22.39 3.20
CA PRO A 116 1.04 -22.60 4.54
C PRO A 116 1.95 -22.09 5.67
N ALA A 117 3.27 -22.06 5.46
CA ALA A 117 4.20 -21.53 6.45
C ALA A 117 4.10 -20.00 6.53
N LEU A 118 3.94 -19.33 5.38
CA LEU A 118 3.68 -17.90 5.32
C LEU A 118 2.34 -17.52 5.95
N VAL A 119 1.30 -18.36 5.81
CA VAL A 119 0.01 -18.15 6.50
C VAL A 119 0.18 -18.12 8.02
N GLU A 120 0.82 -19.13 8.61
CA GLU A 120 1.03 -19.16 10.07
C GLU A 120 1.92 -17.99 10.52
N ARG A 121 2.97 -17.67 9.76
CA ARG A 121 3.80 -16.49 10.01
C ARG A 121 3.00 -15.19 10.01
N CYS A 122 2.12 -14.98 9.02
CA CYS A 122 1.28 -13.79 8.93
C CYS A 122 0.33 -13.68 10.12
N LYS A 123 -0.25 -14.81 10.55
CA LYS A 123 -1.14 -14.90 11.71
C LYS A 123 -0.41 -14.61 13.01
N GLU A 124 0.78 -15.17 13.23
CA GLU A 124 1.63 -14.89 14.40
C GLU A 124 2.05 -13.42 14.46
N ALA A 125 2.40 -12.84 13.32
CA ALA A 125 2.82 -11.44 13.20
C ALA A 125 1.66 -10.43 13.22
N GLY A 126 0.41 -10.90 13.20
CA GLY A 126 -0.79 -10.06 13.19
C GLY A 126 -0.94 -9.23 11.90
N ILE A 127 -0.53 -9.78 10.75
CA ILE A 127 -0.69 -9.11 9.45
C ILE A 127 -2.17 -9.05 9.09
N VAL A 128 -2.65 -7.85 8.79
CA VAL A 128 -4.04 -7.62 8.35
C VAL A 128 -4.13 -7.69 6.83
N PHE A 129 -5.18 -8.34 6.32
CA PHE A 129 -5.46 -8.42 4.89
C PHE A 129 -6.74 -7.65 4.55
N THR A 130 -6.69 -6.76 3.56
CA THR A 130 -7.91 -6.17 2.98
C THR A 130 -8.39 -7.06 1.83
N CYS A 131 -9.68 -7.41 1.82
CA CYS A 131 -10.24 -8.32 0.80
C CYS A 131 -11.27 -7.58 -0.06
N CYS A 132 -11.29 -7.87 -1.36
CA CYS A 132 -12.28 -7.35 -2.30
C CYS A 132 -13.09 -8.53 -2.90
N PRO A 133 -14.28 -8.85 -2.36
CA PRO A 133 -15.10 -9.96 -2.85
C PRO A 133 -15.52 -9.86 -4.32
N SER A 134 -15.47 -8.65 -4.88
CA SER A 134 -15.79 -8.35 -6.29
C SER A 134 -14.54 -8.03 -7.11
N THR A 135 -13.39 -8.65 -6.81
CA THR A 135 -12.18 -8.50 -7.63
C THR A 135 -12.42 -9.02 -9.06
N THR A 136 -11.72 -8.44 -10.04
CA THR A 136 -11.83 -8.79 -11.46
C THR A 136 -10.99 -10.00 -11.86
N LEU A 137 -10.21 -10.56 -10.94
CA LEU A 137 -9.48 -11.81 -11.16
C LEU A 137 -10.41 -12.99 -10.94
N ALA A 138 -10.47 -13.86 -11.94
CA ALA A 138 -11.30 -15.06 -11.96
C ALA A 138 -10.56 -16.28 -11.41
#